data_AF-A0A822C2P0-F1
#
_entry.id   AF-A0A822C2P0-F1
#
_cell.length_a   1.000
_cell.length_b   1.000
_cell.length_c   1.000
_cell.angle_alpha   90.00
_cell.angle_beta   90.00
_cell.angle_gamma   90.00
#
_symmetry.space_group_name_H-M   'P 1'
#
loop_
_entity.id
_entity.type
_entity.pdbx_description
1 polymer ?
#
loop_
_entity_poly.entity_id
_entity_poly.type
_entity_poly.pdbx_seq_one_letter_code
_entity_poly.pdbx_strand_id
1 'polypeptide(L)'
;MAKLNAERQKLYPINLSKNKSKFEQMRQKSRIRDNTRRQNLKGDSLERLQRSNGKQFSSYKNRQSFGKAVKRVIQSLPQDTDKRVTVVRHIAQELNVIPKTITQHQRQQRSLPIELQELIIKFYNQDDISYQLAGKRDCITFKDNDGTSTTLQKRILLYRVRETF
;
A
#
# COMPACT_ATOMS: atom_id res chain seq x y z
N MET A 1 -37.91 46.66 -2.13
CA MET A 1 -36.48 46.54 -1.77
C MET A 1 -35.70 45.92 -2.93
N ALA A 2 -34.79 46.65 -3.55
CA ALA A 2 -33.97 46.12 -4.64
C ALA A 2 -32.95 45.10 -4.07
N LYS A 3 -33.00 43.84 -4.53
CA LYS A 3 -32.02 42.81 -4.12
C LYS A 3 -30.60 43.23 -4.51
N LEU A 4 -29.64 42.99 -3.61
CA LEU A 4 -28.20 43.18 -3.82
C LEU A 4 -27.71 42.36 -5.02
N ASN A 5 -26.72 42.87 -5.76
CA ASN A 5 -26.21 42.24 -6.99
C ASN A 5 -25.75 40.78 -6.77
N ALA A 6 -25.15 40.49 -5.60
CA ALA A 6 -24.73 39.14 -5.24
C ALA A 6 -25.90 38.15 -5.11
N GLU A 7 -27.04 38.60 -4.56
CA GLU A 7 -28.25 37.77 -4.46
C GLU A 7 -28.90 37.55 -5.82
N ARG A 8 -28.87 38.57 -6.69
CA ARG A 8 -29.34 38.44 -8.08
C ARG A 8 -28.53 37.39 -8.84
N GLN A 9 -27.21 37.38 -8.67
CA GLN A 9 -26.32 36.38 -9.28
C GLN A 9 -26.56 34.97 -8.75
N LYS A 10 -26.84 34.79 -7.46
CA LYS A 10 -27.19 33.48 -6.87
C LYS A 10 -28.54 32.95 -7.37
N LEU A 11 -29.53 33.82 -7.54
CA LEU A 11 -30.87 33.46 -8.02
C LEU A 11 -30.95 33.27 -9.53
N TYR A 12 -29.99 33.81 -10.28
CA TYR A 12 -29.93 33.71 -11.73
C TYR A 12 -29.94 32.26 -12.26
N PRO A 13 -29.04 31.35 -11.83
CA PRO A 13 -29.06 29.96 -12.32
C PRO A 13 -30.34 29.21 -11.95
N ILE A 14 -30.93 29.51 -10.79
CA ILE A 14 -32.17 28.90 -10.29
C ILE A 14 -33.39 29.36 -11.10
N ASN A 15 -33.41 30.62 -11.54
CA ASN A 15 -34.49 31.14 -12.37
C ASN A 15 -34.30 30.81 -13.85
N LEU A 16 -33.06 30.62 -14.29
CA LEU A 16 -32.75 30.21 -15.66
C LEU A 16 -33.16 28.75 -15.92
N SER A 17 -33.02 27.85 -14.94
CA SER A 17 -33.45 26.45 -15.06
C SER A 17 -34.96 26.24 -15.16
N LYS A 18 -35.76 27.21 -14.70
CA LYS A 18 -37.23 27.19 -14.81
C LYS A 18 -37.72 27.35 -16.24
N ASN A 19 -36.92 27.96 -17.12
CA ASN A 19 -37.29 28.19 -18.52
C ASN A 19 -36.36 27.40 -19.46
N LYS A 20 -36.79 26.17 -19.76
CA LYS A 20 -35.96 25.13 -20.40
C LYS A 20 -35.35 25.58 -21.73
N SER A 21 -36.10 26.28 -22.59
CA SER A 21 -35.59 26.74 -23.89
C SER A 21 -34.50 27.82 -23.75
N LYS A 22 -34.69 28.76 -22.82
CA LYS A 22 -33.72 29.83 -22.55
C LYS A 22 -32.43 29.29 -21.92
N PHE A 23 -32.56 28.28 -21.06
CA PHE A 23 -31.42 27.55 -20.48
C PHE A 23 -30.60 26.83 -21.56
N GLU A 24 -31.27 26.11 -22.46
CA GLU A 24 -30.60 25.39 -23.56
C GLU A 24 -29.91 26.34 -24.54
N GLN A 25 -30.56 27.44 -24.94
CA GLN A 25 -29.97 28.48 -25.78
C GLN A 25 -28.72 29.10 -25.13
N MET A 26 -28.76 29.40 -23.83
CA MET A 26 -27.58 29.91 -23.11
C MET A 26 -26.45 28.89 -23.05
N ARG A 27 -26.78 27.61 -22.81
CA ARG A 27 -25.81 26.51 -22.78
C ARG A 27 -25.14 26.33 -24.15
N GLN A 28 -25.90 26.40 -25.24
CA GLN A 28 -25.38 26.38 -26.61
C GLN A 28 -24.48 27.59 -26.89
N LYS A 29 -24.91 28.82 -26.56
CA LYS A 29 -24.09 30.03 -26.71
C LYS A 29 -22.79 29.97 -25.91
N SER A 30 -22.80 29.36 -24.71
CA SER A 30 -21.58 29.14 -23.93
C SER A 30 -20.64 28.13 -24.60
N ARG A 31 -21.17 27.00 -25.08
CA ARG A 31 -20.40 26.01 -25.83
C ARG A 31 -19.74 26.61 -27.07
N ILE A 32 -20.48 27.42 -27.84
CA ILE A 32 -19.96 28.09 -29.04
C ILE A 32 -18.83 29.05 -28.66
N ARG A 33 -19.02 29.90 -27.64
CA ARG A 33 -17.98 30.82 -27.15
C ARG A 33 -16.71 30.10 -26.68
N ASP A 34 -16.86 28.99 -25.97
CA ASP A 34 -15.71 28.21 -25.53
C ASP A 34 -15.00 27.52 -26.70
N ASN A 35 -15.75 27.04 -27.70
CA ASN A 35 -15.17 26.44 -28.90
C ASN A 35 -14.44 27.47 -29.77
N THR A 36 -15.02 28.66 -29.99
CA THR A 36 -14.36 29.73 -30.76
C THR A 36 -13.11 30.23 -30.04
N ARG A 37 -13.17 30.43 -28.72
CA ARG A 37 -11.98 30.75 -27.91
C ARG A 37 -10.90 29.68 -28.04
N ARG A 38 -11.26 28.38 -28.01
CA ARG A 38 -10.31 27.28 -28.19
C ARG A 38 -9.71 27.22 -29.59
N GLN A 39 -10.49 27.49 -30.63
CA GLN A 39 -10.00 27.55 -32.01
C GLN A 39 -9.02 28.71 -32.21
N ASN A 40 -9.36 29.90 -31.70
CA ASN A 40 -8.50 31.09 -31.78
C ASN A 40 -7.18 30.93 -30.98
N LEU A 41 -7.14 30.02 -30.01
CA LEU A 41 -5.93 29.68 -29.26
C LEU A 41 -5.05 28.62 -29.96
N LYS A 42 -5.52 27.98 -31.05
CA LYS A 42 -4.74 27.03 -31.86
C LYS A 42 -4.05 27.72 -33.05
N GLY A 43 -3.29 28.77 -32.77
CA GLY A 43 -2.50 29.48 -33.78
C GLY A 43 -1.00 29.20 -33.69
N ASP A 44 -0.28 29.57 -34.75
CA ASP A 44 1.18 29.52 -34.89
C ASP A 44 1.94 30.10 -33.69
N SER A 45 1.38 31.09 -33.00
CA SER A 45 1.97 31.71 -31.81
C SER A 45 2.12 30.72 -30.65
N LEU A 46 1.17 29.80 -30.48
CA LEU A 46 1.18 28.81 -29.41
C LEU A 46 2.15 27.66 -29.72
N GLU A 47 2.28 27.28 -30.99
CA GLU A 47 3.32 26.34 -31.44
C GLU A 47 4.73 26.91 -31.29
N ARG A 48 4.94 28.18 -31.66
CA ARG A 48 6.24 28.84 -31.48
C ARG A 48 6.65 28.91 -30.00
N LEU A 49 5.69 29.16 -29.11
CA LEU A 49 5.92 29.23 -27.66
C LEU A 49 6.15 27.83 -27.02
N GLN A 50 5.59 26.78 -27.61
CA GLN A 50 5.89 25.38 -27.26
C GLN A 50 7.27 24.93 -27.77
N ARG A 51 7.73 25.45 -28.91
CA ARG A 51 9.06 25.16 -29.47
C ARG A 51 10.17 25.94 -28.73
N SER A 52 9.90 27.15 -28.24
CA SER A 52 10.87 27.99 -27.50
C SER A 52 11.07 27.58 -26.04
N ASN A 53 10.03 27.06 -25.39
CA ASN A 53 10.16 26.37 -24.11
C ASN A 53 10.73 24.99 -24.39
N GLY A 54 12.06 24.93 -24.48
CA GLY A 54 12.83 23.77 -24.92
C GLY A 54 12.31 22.43 -24.42
N LYS A 55 12.51 21.41 -25.25
CA LYS A 55 12.22 19.99 -25.04
C LYS A 55 12.75 19.50 -23.67
N GLN A 56 12.10 19.86 -22.58
CA GLN A 56 12.13 19.05 -21.38
C GLN A 56 11.17 17.91 -21.65
N PHE A 57 11.70 16.70 -21.63
CA PHE A 57 10.99 15.42 -21.82
C PHE A 57 9.90 15.23 -20.75
N SER A 58 8.88 16.07 -20.76
CA SER A 58 7.66 15.90 -19.99
C SER A 58 6.81 14.91 -20.76
N SER A 59 6.61 13.71 -20.20
CA SER A 59 5.63 12.74 -20.71
C SER A 59 4.20 13.32 -20.83
N TYR A 60 3.95 14.51 -20.26
CA TYR A 60 2.68 15.22 -20.30
C TYR A 60 2.69 16.38 -21.29
N LYS A 61 1.55 16.56 -21.99
CA LYS A 61 1.32 17.63 -22.98
C LYS A 61 1.52 19.05 -22.44
N ASN A 62 1.15 19.31 -21.20
CA ASN A 62 1.37 20.60 -20.55
C ASN A 62 1.51 20.48 -19.02
N ARG A 63 2.09 21.51 -18.40
CA ARG A 63 2.24 21.59 -16.93
C ARG A 63 0.90 21.48 -16.19
N GLN A 64 -0.17 22.00 -16.78
CA GLN A 64 -1.52 21.91 -16.23
C GLN A 64 -2.04 20.47 -16.19
N SER A 65 -1.79 19.65 -17.23
CA SER A 65 -2.18 18.24 -17.26
C SER A 65 -1.38 17.43 -16.25
N PHE A 66 -0.10 17.73 -16.09
CA PHE A 66 0.73 17.13 -15.04
C PHE A 66 0.19 17.46 -13.65
N GLY A 67 -0.07 18.74 -13.35
CA GLY A 67 -0.62 19.15 -12.05
C GLY A 67 -1.99 18.51 -11.75
N LYS A 68 -2.83 18.31 -12.78
CA LYS A 68 -4.10 17.58 -12.61
C LYS A 68 -3.87 16.10 -12.30
N ALA A 69 -2.90 15.45 -12.95
CA ALA A 69 -2.55 14.06 -12.66
C ALA A 69 -2.03 13.91 -11.22
N VAL A 70 -1.08 14.76 -10.81
CA VAL A 70 -0.55 14.79 -9.44
C VAL A 70 -1.68 15.00 -8.42
N LYS A 71 -2.61 15.92 -8.68
CA LYS A 71 -3.74 16.18 -7.78
C LYS A 71 -4.63 14.95 -7.59
N ARG A 72 -4.89 14.18 -8.65
CA ARG A 72 -5.67 12.93 -8.56
C ARG A 72 -4.95 11.88 -7.71
N VAL A 73 -3.64 11.72 -7.91
CA VAL A 73 -2.82 10.78 -7.12
C VAL A 73 -2.83 11.17 -5.65
N ILE A 74 -2.60 12.45 -5.33
CA ILE A 74 -2.62 12.93 -3.93
C ILE A 74 -3.98 12.68 -3.27
N GLN A 75 -5.09 12.85 -4.01
CA GLN A 75 -6.43 12.57 -3.50
C GLN A 75 -6.68 11.09 -3.22
N SER A 76 -6.02 10.18 -3.94
CA SER A 76 -6.12 8.73 -3.69
C SER A 76 -5.20 8.22 -2.57
N LEU A 77 -4.25 9.04 -2.09
CA LEU A 77 -3.36 8.64 -1.01
C LEU A 77 -4.04 8.74 0.37
N PRO A 78 -3.58 7.99 1.38
CA PRO A 78 -4.08 8.07 2.76
C PRO A 78 -4.06 9.50 3.32
N GLN A 79 -4.88 9.84 4.31
CA GLN A 79 -4.85 11.19 4.91
C GLN A 79 -3.59 11.44 5.75
N ASP A 80 -3.14 10.45 6.50
CA ASP A 80 -1.97 10.56 7.39
C ASP A 80 -0.68 10.78 6.61
N THR A 81 0.11 11.77 7.03
CA THR A 81 1.37 12.16 6.37
C THR A 81 2.38 11.03 6.30
N ASP A 82 2.54 10.27 7.39
CA ASP A 82 3.54 9.22 7.48
C ASP A 82 3.20 8.04 6.57
N LYS A 83 1.91 7.70 6.50
CA LYS A 83 1.40 6.68 5.58
C LYS A 83 1.56 7.12 4.13
N ARG A 84 1.33 8.40 3.80
CA ARG A 84 1.58 8.95 2.46
C ARG A 84 3.04 8.77 2.04
N VAL A 85 3.98 9.18 2.90
CA VAL A 85 5.42 9.07 2.61
C VAL A 85 5.83 7.62 2.39
N THR A 86 5.31 6.71 3.23
CA THR A 86 5.59 5.27 3.12
C THR A 86 5.08 4.68 1.82
N VAL A 87 3.83 4.97 1.44
CA VAL A 87 3.24 4.50 0.18
C VAL A 87 4.00 5.05 -1.04
N VAL A 88 4.29 6.36 -1.05
CA VAL A 88 5.05 6.98 -2.15
C VAL A 88 6.45 6.40 -2.26
N ARG A 89 7.13 6.13 -1.13
CA ARG A 89 8.44 5.47 -1.11
C ARG A 89 8.36 4.06 -1.71
N HIS A 90 7.33 3.28 -1.38
CA HIS A 90 7.14 1.96 -1.96
C HIS A 90 6.86 2.01 -3.48
N ILE A 91 6.00 2.91 -3.93
CA ILE A 91 5.74 3.11 -5.36
C ILE A 91 7.04 3.50 -6.09
N ALA A 92 7.84 4.39 -5.51
CA ALA A 92 9.13 4.78 -6.09
C ALA A 92 10.13 3.62 -6.15
N GLN A 93 10.09 2.70 -5.19
CA GLN A 93 10.90 1.47 -5.19
C GLN A 93 10.42 0.47 -6.24
N GLU A 94 9.12 0.35 -6.49
CA GLU A 94 8.57 -0.51 -7.56
C GLU A 94 8.95 0.02 -8.94
N LEU A 95 8.94 1.34 -9.12
CA LEU A 95 9.35 2.01 -10.36
C LEU A 95 10.87 2.10 -10.54
N ASN A 96 11.66 1.49 -9.64
CA ASN A 96 13.13 1.51 -9.64
C ASN A 96 13.73 2.94 -9.63
N VAL A 97 12.99 3.92 -9.11
CA VAL A 97 13.50 5.29 -8.91
C VAL A 97 14.39 5.35 -7.68
N ILE A 98 14.04 4.56 -6.66
CA ILE A 98 14.82 4.42 -5.42
C ILE A 98 15.19 2.93 -5.30
N PRO A 99 16.44 2.58 -4.96
CA PRO A 99 16.81 1.19 -4.70
C PRO A 99 15.96 0.61 -3.58
N LYS A 100 15.51 -0.64 -3.76
CA LYS A 100 14.80 -1.37 -2.71
C LYS A 100 15.75 -1.55 -1.53
N THR A 101 15.48 -0.84 -0.43
CA THR A 101 16.11 -1.15 0.84
C THR A 101 15.59 -2.52 1.23
N ILE A 102 16.45 -3.54 1.12
CA ILE A 102 16.18 -4.85 1.69
C ILE A 102 16.26 -4.62 3.20
N THR A 103 15.16 -4.17 3.79
CA THR A 103 14.96 -4.30 5.23
C THR A 103 14.86 -5.79 5.42
N GLN A 104 16.01 -6.44 5.63
CA GLN A 104 16.04 -7.77 6.19
C GLN A 104 15.31 -7.60 7.51
N HIS A 105 14.02 -7.97 7.53
CA HIS A 105 13.39 -8.34 8.77
C HIS A 105 14.25 -9.49 9.25
N GLN A 106 15.25 -9.18 10.08
CA GLN A 106 15.83 -10.14 10.97
C GLN A 106 14.63 -10.61 11.77
N ARG A 107 13.99 -11.68 11.30
CA ARG A 107 13.17 -12.51 12.16
C ARG A 107 14.15 -12.85 13.26
N GLN A 108 14.08 -12.11 14.36
CA GLN A 108 14.73 -12.52 15.59
C GLN A 108 14.25 -13.94 15.76
N GLN A 109 15.17 -14.89 15.55
CA GLN A 109 14.82 -16.28 15.69
C GLN A 109 14.41 -16.39 17.16
N ARG A 110 13.13 -16.62 17.41
CA ARG A 110 12.59 -16.88 18.76
C ARG A 110 13.01 -18.28 19.23
N SER A 111 14.19 -18.73 18.81
CA SER A 111 14.76 -19.99 19.27
C SER A 111 15.25 -19.79 20.70
N LEU A 112 14.95 -20.77 21.53
CA LEU A 112 15.47 -20.79 22.89
C LEU A 112 17.00 -20.94 22.85
N PRO A 113 17.73 -20.39 23.83
CA PRO A 113 19.16 -20.68 23.99
C PRO A 113 19.42 -22.18 24.01
N ILE A 114 20.52 -22.63 23.40
CA ILE A 114 20.86 -24.06 23.26
C ILE A 114 20.94 -24.72 24.64
N GLU A 115 21.57 -24.06 25.60
CA GLU A 115 21.69 -24.53 26.99
C GLU A 115 20.33 -24.82 27.63
N LEU A 116 19.33 -23.96 27.36
CA LEU A 116 17.99 -24.13 27.90
C LEU A 116 17.26 -25.31 27.24
N GLN A 117 17.50 -25.55 25.94
CA GLN A 117 16.94 -26.71 25.24
C GLN A 117 17.49 -28.01 25.82
N GLU A 118 18.80 -28.08 26.06
CA GLU A 118 19.45 -29.24 26.66
C GLU A 118 18.92 -29.52 28.07
N LEU A 119 18.74 -28.48 28.88
CA LEU A 119 18.14 -28.61 30.22
C LEU A 119 16.71 -29.16 30.17
N ILE A 120 15.88 -28.68 29.24
CA ILE A 120 14.50 -29.17 29.07
C ILE A 120 14.50 -30.64 28.64
N ILE A 121 15.36 -31.02 27.68
CA ILE A 121 15.48 -32.41 27.23
C ILE A 121 15.93 -33.31 28.39
N LYS A 122 16.94 -32.87 29.15
CA LYS A 122 17.45 -33.60 30.30
C LYS A 122 16.39 -33.80 31.37
N PHE A 123 15.61 -32.76 31.68
CA PHE A 123 14.49 -32.83 32.64
C PHE A 123 13.47 -33.89 32.23
N TYR A 124 13.00 -33.86 30.98
CA TYR A 124 11.99 -34.82 30.54
C TYR A 124 12.53 -36.24 30.35
N ASN A 125 13.84 -36.42 30.21
CA ASN A 125 14.45 -37.76 30.14
C ASN A 125 14.63 -38.45 31.50
N GLN A 126 14.35 -37.77 32.62
CA GLN A 126 14.38 -38.39 33.95
C GLN A 126 13.20 -39.35 34.13
N ASP A 127 13.48 -40.54 34.68
CA ASP A 127 12.47 -41.58 34.91
C ASP A 127 11.40 -41.17 35.92
N ASP A 128 11.73 -40.28 36.86
CA ASP A 128 10.80 -39.72 37.84
C ASP A 128 9.78 -38.77 37.20
N ILE A 129 10.14 -38.14 36.07
CA ILE A 129 9.32 -37.16 35.35
C ILE A 129 8.54 -37.83 34.22
N SER A 130 9.14 -38.82 33.57
CA SER A 130 8.50 -39.55 32.48
C SER A 130 8.90 -41.03 32.49
N TYR A 131 7.93 -41.89 32.21
CA TYR A 131 8.13 -43.33 32.21
C TYR A 131 8.32 -43.87 30.79
N GLN A 132 9.32 -44.73 30.60
CA GLN A 132 9.64 -45.32 29.29
C GLN A 132 8.80 -46.58 29.02
N LEU A 133 8.19 -46.66 27.83
CA LEU A 133 7.33 -47.78 27.46
C LEU A 133 8.14 -48.93 26.84
N ALA A 134 8.17 -50.11 27.46
CA ALA A 134 9.05 -51.23 27.08
C ALA A 134 8.76 -51.93 25.73
N GLY A 135 7.74 -51.52 24.97
CA GLY A 135 7.29 -52.22 23.76
C GLY A 135 8.04 -51.85 22.49
N LYS A 136 8.28 -52.83 21.59
CA LYS A 136 8.86 -52.57 20.25
C LYS A 136 7.95 -51.68 19.38
N ARG A 137 6.63 -51.71 19.61
CA ARG A 137 5.64 -50.81 18.97
C ARG A 137 5.72 -49.37 19.49
N ASP A 138 6.44 -49.17 20.59
CA ASP A 138 6.61 -47.88 21.26
C ASP A 138 7.94 -47.22 20.89
N CYS A 139 8.70 -47.79 19.96
CA CYS A 139 9.89 -47.16 19.39
C CYS A 139 9.55 -46.53 18.03
N ILE A 140 10.11 -45.35 17.78
CA ILE A 140 10.04 -44.62 16.51
C ILE A 140 11.48 -44.50 15.99
N THR A 141 11.70 -44.96 14.77
CA THR A 141 12.98 -44.80 14.07
C THR A 141 12.83 -43.75 12.99
N PHE A 142 13.70 -42.76 12.99
CA PHE A 142 13.80 -41.76 11.92
C PHE A 142 15.23 -41.64 11.42
N LYS A 143 15.39 -41.14 10.20
CA LYS A 143 16.69 -40.84 9.60
C LYS A 143 17.00 -39.37 9.80
N ASP A 144 18.15 -39.09 10.39
CA ASP A 144 18.68 -37.74 10.51
C ASP A 144 19.23 -37.25 9.16
N ASN A 145 19.46 -35.93 9.05
CA ASN A 145 19.95 -35.29 7.83
C ASN A 145 21.33 -35.83 7.38
N ASP A 146 22.10 -36.38 8.32
CA ASP A 146 23.41 -36.99 8.08
C ASP A 146 23.31 -38.46 7.60
N GLY A 147 22.10 -38.99 7.42
CA GLY A 147 21.84 -40.35 6.94
C GLY A 147 21.88 -41.43 8.02
N THR A 148 22.22 -41.07 9.26
CA THR A 148 22.17 -41.94 10.44
C THR A 148 20.72 -42.25 10.82
N SER A 149 20.45 -43.47 11.27
CA SER A 149 19.12 -43.88 11.74
C SER A 149 19.10 -43.88 13.26
N THR A 150 18.24 -43.06 13.84
CA THR A 150 18.14 -42.86 15.29
C THR A 150 16.80 -43.42 15.75
N THR A 151 16.83 -44.26 16.80
CA THR A 151 15.61 -44.87 17.36
C THR A 151 15.32 -44.23 18.71
N LEU A 152 14.12 -43.64 18.85
CA LEU A 152 13.62 -43.07 20.09
C LEU A 152 12.48 -43.91 20.64
N GLN A 153 12.45 -44.09 21.95
CA GLN A 153 11.37 -44.80 22.64
C GLN A 153 10.36 -43.77 23.16
N LYS A 154 9.06 -44.04 22.96
CA LYS A 154 7.99 -43.22 23.50
C LYS A 154 8.04 -43.25 25.02
N ARG A 155 7.84 -42.08 25.62
CA ARG A 155 7.76 -41.89 27.07
C ARG A 155 6.40 -41.31 27.44
N ILE A 156 5.83 -41.77 28.54
CA ILE A 156 4.62 -41.20 29.13
C ILE A 156 5.06 -40.11 30.09
N LEU A 157 4.58 -38.89 29.89
CA LEU A 157 4.85 -37.78 30.78
C LEU A 157 4.00 -37.91 32.05
N LEU A 158 4.66 -37.99 33.21
CA LEU A 158 3.99 -38.08 34.51
C LEU A 158 3.78 -36.70 35.12
N TYR A 159 4.78 -35.82 35.04
CA TYR A 159 4.74 -34.47 35.59
C TYR A 159 5.20 -33.42 34.59
N ARG A 160 4.57 -32.26 34.63
CA ARG A 160 5.02 -31.06 33.90
C ARG A 160 5.96 -30.23 34.76
N VAL A 161 6.74 -29.36 34.13
CA VAL A 161 7.66 -28.43 34.82
C VAL A 161 6.95 -27.63 35.93
N ARG A 162 5.71 -27.18 35.67
CA ARG A 162 4.89 -26.44 36.65
C ARG A 162 4.39 -27.28 37.84
N GLU A 163 4.34 -28.59 37.68
CA GLU A 163 3.87 -29.51 38.74
C GLU A 163 5.02 -29.97 39.64
N THR A 164 6.25 -29.81 39.18
CA THR A 164 7.49 -30.20 39.87
C THR A 164 8.20 -29.02 40.53
N PHE A 165 7.92 -27.79 40.09
CA PHE A 165 8.41 -26.53 40.62
C PHE A 165 7.30 -25.48 40.63
#